data_AF-A0A955EVR4-F1
#
_entry.id   AF-A0A955EVR4-F1
#
_cell.length_a   1.000
_cell.length_b   1.000
_cell.length_c   1.000
_cell.angle_alpha   90.00
_cell.angle_beta   90.00
_cell.angle_gamma   90.00
#
_symmetry.space_group_name_H-M   'P 1'
#
loop_
_entity.id
_entity.type
_entity.pdbx_description
1 polymer ?
#
loop_
_entity_poly.entity_id
_entity_poly.type
_entity_poly.pdbx_seq_one_letter_code
_entity_poly.pdbx_strand_id
1 'polypeptide(L)'
;MAKKQKKPTKLSQSKRTMYLAGDSSSDMEFLLKLTLYVIMGSLWLKITHLGTSMNIPIPVGLLVGLLFTANERFRVDRKIEYAALIVAALFGFLAPFGLYMNL
;
A
#
# COMPACT_ATOMS: atom_id res chain seq x y z
N MET A 1 -50.49 32.05 34.46
CA MET A 1 -49.07 31.62 34.46
C MET A 1 -48.99 30.16 34.00
N ALA A 2 -48.55 29.86 32.77
CA ALA A 2 -48.45 28.50 32.25
C ALA A 2 -46.99 28.18 31.87
N LYS A 3 -46.37 27.23 32.58
CA LYS A 3 -45.01 26.74 32.34
C LYS A 3 -44.98 25.87 31.07
N LYS A 4 -44.29 26.33 30.04
CA LYS A 4 -44.07 25.59 28.78
C LYS A 4 -42.92 24.59 28.99
N GLN A 5 -43.26 23.31 29.19
CA GLN A 5 -42.28 22.22 29.25
C GLN A 5 -41.70 21.97 27.85
N LYS A 6 -40.38 22.19 27.67
CA LYS A 6 -39.66 21.77 26.46
C LYS A 6 -39.23 20.30 26.62
N LYS A 7 -39.80 19.41 25.82
CA LYS A 7 -39.38 18.00 25.71
C LYS A 7 -37.96 17.91 25.12
N PRO A 8 -37.08 17.03 25.62
CA PRO A 8 -35.74 16.87 25.08
C PRO A 8 -35.79 16.16 23.72
N THR A 9 -35.26 16.84 22.70
CA THR A 9 -35.10 16.36 21.33
C THR A 9 -34.07 15.22 21.30
N LYS A 10 -34.54 13.96 21.34
CA LYS A 10 -33.72 12.76 21.10
C LYS A 10 -33.60 12.49 19.59
N LEU A 11 -32.86 13.31 18.86
CA LEU A 11 -32.60 13.09 17.43
C LEU A 11 -31.12 13.37 17.10
N SER A 12 -30.17 12.65 17.73
CA SER A 12 -28.77 12.74 17.29
C SER A 12 -27.85 11.63 17.81
N GLN A 13 -28.33 10.40 18.00
CA GLN A 13 -27.43 9.30 18.43
C GLN A 13 -27.49 8.05 17.54
N SER A 14 -28.55 7.86 16.75
CA SER A 14 -28.67 6.69 15.87
C SER A 14 -27.82 6.75 14.59
N LYS A 15 -27.20 7.89 14.26
CA LYS A 15 -26.38 8.04 13.03
C LYS A 15 -24.87 7.83 13.24
N ARG A 16 -24.41 7.70 14.49
CA ARG A 16 -22.96 7.51 14.77
C ARG A 16 -22.53 6.04 14.76
N THR A 17 -23.43 5.11 15.01
CA THR A 17 -23.13 3.67 15.03
C THR A 17 -23.04 3.02 13.65
N MET A 18 -23.43 3.72 12.57
CA MET A 18 -23.40 3.17 11.21
C MET A 18 -22.04 3.32 10.51
N TYR A 19 -21.17 4.20 11.00
CA TYR A 19 -19.82 4.39 10.45
C TYR A 19 -18.79 3.32 10.88
N LEU A 20 -19.18 2.40 11.76
CA LEU A 20 -18.31 1.33 12.27
C LEU A 20 -18.58 -0.04 11.63
N ALA A 21 -19.61 -0.14 10.79
CA ALA A 21 -19.81 -1.27 9.89
C ALA A 21 -19.16 -0.93 8.55
N GLY A 22 -17.85 -0.71 8.55
CA GLY A 22 -17.07 -0.76 7.31
C GLY A 22 -17.19 -2.15 6.73
N ASP A 23 -17.38 -2.26 5.41
CA ASP A 23 -17.31 -3.53 4.69
C ASP A 23 -15.89 -4.09 4.84
N SER A 24 -15.66 -4.85 5.92
CA SER A 24 -14.36 -5.45 6.28
C SER A 24 -13.78 -6.30 5.15
N SER A 25 -14.63 -6.83 4.29
CA SER A 25 -14.26 -7.57 3.08
C SER A 25 -13.45 -6.71 2.10
N SER A 26 -13.80 -5.43 1.94
CA SER A 26 -13.11 -4.50 1.03
C SER A 26 -11.79 -3.97 1.62
N ASP A 27 -11.74 -3.77 2.93
CA ASP A 27 -10.53 -3.31 3.63
C ASP A 27 -9.40 -4.34 3.54
N MET A 28 -9.73 -5.63 3.69
CA MET A 28 -8.77 -6.73 3.56
C MET A 28 -8.23 -6.88 2.14
N GLU A 29 -9.09 -6.71 1.12
CA GLU A 29 -8.65 -6.74 -0.28
C GLU A 29 -7.65 -5.61 -0.57
N PHE A 30 -7.95 -4.40 -0.10
CA PHE A 30 -7.04 -3.26 -0.23
C PHE A 30 -5.70 -3.50 0.46
N LEU A 31 -5.74 -4.01 1.70
CA LEU A 31 -4.53 -4.26 2.49
C LEU A 31 -3.66 -5.36 1.85
N LEU A 32 -4.28 -6.40 1.29
CA LEU A 32 -3.59 -7.45 0.55
C LEU A 32 -2.90 -6.88 -0.70
N LYS A 33 -3.60 -6.07 -1.51
CA LYS A 33 -3.01 -5.40 -2.67
C LYS A 33 -1.83 -4.52 -2.26
N LEU A 34 -2.00 -3.70 -1.23
CA LEU A 34 -0.95 -2.82 -0.71
C LEU A 34 0.28 -3.62 -0.26
N THR A 35 0.06 -4.73 0.46
CA THR A 35 1.14 -5.62 0.92
C THR A 35 1.88 -6.23 -0.27
N LEU A 36 1.17 -6.68 -1.30
CA LEU A 36 1.77 -7.22 -2.52
C LEU A 36 2.65 -6.18 -3.23
N TYR A 37 2.21 -4.93 -3.31
CA TYR A 37 2.99 -3.83 -3.86
C TYR A 37 4.24 -3.50 -3.05
N VAL A 38 4.17 -3.58 -1.72
CA VAL A 38 5.34 -3.39 -0.85
C VAL A 38 6.35 -4.51 -1.06
N ILE A 39 5.88 -5.77 -1.10
CA ILE A 39 6.74 -6.92 -1.39
C ILE A 39 7.41 -6.70 -2.75
N MET A 40 6.64 -6.46 -3.82
CA MET A 40 7.22 -6.20 -5.14
C MET A 40 8.19 -5.03 -5.14
N GLY A 41 7.85 -3.87 -4.57
CA GLY A 41 8.77 -2.73 -4.52
C GLY A 41 10.11 -3.07 -3.85
N SER A 42 10.09 -3.89 -2.81
CA SER A 42 11.31 -4.31 -2.10
C SER A 42 12.20 -5.31 -2.86
N LEU A 43 11.73 -5.91 -3.95
CA LEU A 43 12.52 -6.88 -4.73
C LEU A 43 13.59 -6.16 -5.57
N TRP A 44 14.84 -6.37 -5.18
CA TRP A 44 16.02 -5.93 -5.92
C TRP A 44 16.84 -7.14 -6.40
N LEU A 45 17.30 -7.06 -7.65
CA LEU A 45 18.25 -8.01 -8.21
C LEU A 45 19.63 -7.36 -8.22
N LYS A 46 20.58 -7.94 -7.49
CA LYS A 46 21.96 -7.47 -7.40
C LYS A 46 22.83 -8.45 -8.17
N ILE A 47 23.31 -8.03 -9.34
CA ILE A 47 24.20 -8.84 -10.17
C ILE A 47 25.64 -8.49 -9.82
N THR A 48 26.41 -9.51 -9.45
CA THR A 48 27.86 -9.42 -9.20
C THR A 48 28.59 -10.24 -10.25
N HIS A 49 29.65 -9.68 -10.82
CA HIS A 49 30.49 -10.38 -11.80
C HIS A 49 31.72 -10.99 -11.12
N LEU A 50 32.02 -12.27 -11.38
CA LEU A 50 33.21 -12.91 -10.82
C LEU A 50 34.47 -12.24 -11.40
N GLY A 51 35.22 -11.52 -10.56
CA GLY A 51 36.50 -10.88 -10.92
C GLY A 51 36.46 -9.35 -11.07
N THR A 52 35.29 -8.71 -11.04
CA THR A 52 35.18 -7.24 -10.98
C THR A 52 34.30 -6.86 -9.79
N SER A 53 34.69 -5.88 -8.98
CA SER A 53 33.90 -5.36 -7.84
C SER A 53 32.66 -4.55 -8.27
N MET A 54 32.14 -4.81 -9.48
CA MET A 54 31.00 -4.11 -10.05
C MET A 54 29.72 -4.84 -9.62
N ASN A 55 28.94 -4.18 -8.76
CA ASN A 55 27.60 -4.61 -8.39
C ASN A 55 26.59 -3.69 -9.05
N ILE A 56 25.68 -4.25 -9.86
CA ILE A 56 24.64 -3.49 -10.53
C ILE A 56 23.30 -3.86 -9.89
N PRO A 57 22.73 -3.00 -9.02
CA PRO A 57 21.43 -3.23 -8.43
C PRO A 57 20.32 -2.81 -9.41
N ILE A 58 19.51 -3.77 -9.83
CA ILE A 58 18.36 -3.57 -10.72
C ILE A 58 17.07 -3.67 -9.88
N PRO A 59 16.23 -2.62 -9.84
CA PRO A 59 14.95 -2.64 -9.13
C PRO A 59 13.88 -3.36 -9.94
N VAL A 60 14.07 -4.67 -10.15
CA VAL A 60 13.16 -5.52 -10.94
C VAL A 60 11.75 -5.47 -10.38
N GLY A 61 11.63 -5.48 -9.05
CA GLY A 61 10.36 -5.44 -8.37
C GLY A 61 9.58 -4.12 -8.56
N LEU A 62 10.27 -2.98 -8.62
CA LEU A 62 9.64 -1.69 -8.95
C LEU A 62 9.12 -1.70 -10.39
N LEU A 63 9.91 -2.18 -11.36
CA LEU A 63 9.51 -2.27 -12.76
C LEU A 63 8.25 -3.13 -12.94
N VAL A 64 8.24 -4.32 -12.33
CA VAL A 64 7.10 -5.24 -12.37
C VAL A 64 5.88 -4.64 -11.67
N GLY A 65 6.06 -4.02 -10.49
CA GLY A 65 4.98 -3.33 -9.77
C GLY A 65 4.39 -2.15 -10.55
N LEU A 66 5.20 -1.41 -11.29
CA LEU A 66 4.74 -0.31 -12.16
C LEU A 66 3.89 -0.83 -13.33
N LEU A 67 4.28 -1.97 -13.92
CA LEU A 67 3.49 -2.65 -14.95
C LEU A 67 2.15 -3.14 -14.41
N PHE A 68 2.13 -3.66 -13.17
CA PHE A 68 0.92 -4.16 -12.54
C PHE A 68 -0.07 -3.02 -12.21
N THR A 69 0.41 -1.92 -11.61
CA THR A 69 -0.39 -0.70 -11.36
C THR A 69 -0.91 -0.04 -12.64
N ALA A 70 -0.20 -0.19 -13.77
CA ALA A 70 -0.65 0.36 -15.05
C ALA A 70 -1.88 -0.39 -15.60
N ASN A 71 -1.95 -1.70 -15.40
CA ASN A 71 -2.99 -2.56 -15.99
C ASN A 71 -4.31 -2.51 -15.18
N GLU A 72 -4.25 -2.20 -13.89
CA GLU A 72 -5.42 -2.16 -13.04
C GLU A 72 -6.20 -0.83 -13.19
N ARG A 73 -7.44 -0.91 -13.68
CA ARG A 73 -8.33 0.27 -13.88
C ARG A 73 -9.27 0.53 -12.70
N PHE A 74 -9.13 -0.18 -11.59
CA PHE A 74 -10.03 -0.06 -10.45
C PHE A 74 -9.76 1.20 -9.62
N ARG A 75 -10.82 1.72 -9.02
CA ARG A 75 -11.00 3.10 -8.53
C ARG A 75 -10.28 3.41 -7.20
N VAL A 76 -9.23 2.65 -6.87
CA VAL A 76 -8.33 2.97 -5.76
C VAL A 76 -7.41 4.10 -6.22
N ASP A 77 -7.14 5.07 -5.35
CA ASP A 77 -6.21 6.16 -5.64
C ASP A 77 -4.82 5.60 -5.96
N ARG A 78 -4.50 5.39 -7.25
CA ARG A 78 -3.21 4.87 -7.75
C ARG A 78 -1.99 5.56 -7.12
N LYS A 79 -2.17 6.79 -6.65
CA LYS A 79 -1.20 7.57 -5.87
C LYS A 79 -0.66 6.80 -4.67
N ILE A 80 -1.51 6.06 -3.95
CA ILE A 80 -1.11 5.29 -2.77
C ILE A 80 -0.27 4.06 -3.16
N GLU A 81 -0.62 3.40 -4.26
CA GLU A 81 0.11 2.24 -4.77
C GLU A 81 1.51 2.65 -5.25
N TYR A 82 1.61 3.74 -6.03
CA TYR A 82 2.90 4.30 -6.43
C TYR A 82 3.74 4.75 -5.24
N ALA A 83 3.13 5.42 -4.26
CA ALA A 83 3.84 5.84 -3.05
C ALA A 83 4.38 4.62 -2.29
N ALA A 84 3.57 3.59 -2.08
CA ALA A 84 3.98 2.36 -1.42
C ALA A 84 5.11 1.64 -2.18
N LEU A 85 5.00 1.53 -3.52
CA LEU A 85 6.03 0.94 -4.39
C LEU A 85 7.36 1.68 -4.29
N ILE A 86 7.35 3.00 -4.42
CA ILE A 86 8.56 3.82 -4.39
C ILE A 86 9.21 3.75 -3.01
N VAL A 87 8.41 3.89 -1.95
CA VAL A 87 8.90 3.81 -0.57
C VAL A 87 9.50 2.43 -0.30
N ALA A 88 8.81 1.35 -0.68
CA ALA A 88 9.32 -0.01 -0.54
C ALA A 88 10.59 -0.26 -1.34
N ALA A 89 10.71 0.30 -2.55
CA ALA A 89 11.92 0.20 -3.35
C ALA A 89 13.09 0.96 -2.75
N LEU A 90 12.88 2.14 -2.17
CA LEU A 90 13.91 2.86 -1.42
C LEU A 90 14.38 2.07 -0.19
N PHE A 91 13.46 1.47 0.56
CA PHE A 91 13.79 0.61 1.69
C PHE A 91 14.54 -0.66 1.23
N GLY A 92 14.11 -1.29 0.14
CA GLY A 92 14.78 -2.45 -0.44
C GLY A 92 16.17 -2.13 -1.01
N PHE A 93 16.38 -0.91 -1.50
CA PHE A 93 17.69 -0.44 -1.94
C PHE A 93 18.65 -0.29 -0.76
N LEU A 94 18.19 0.36 0.31
CA LEU A 94 19.00 0.64 1.48
C LEU A 94 19.35 -0.64 2.24
N ALA A 95 18.46 -1.63 2.20
CA ALA A 95 18.67 -2.85 2.93
C ALA A 95 19.55 -3.88 2.19
N PRO A 96 20.32 -4.69 2.93
CA PRO A 96 21.17 -5.73 2.34
C PRO A 96 20.39 -6.99 1.93
N PHE A 97 19.06 -6.92 1.82
CA PHE A 97 18.23 -8.02 1.31
C PHE A 97 17.95 -7.84 -0.19
N GLY A 98 17.87 -8.96 -0.91
CA GLY A 98 17.71 -8.97 -2.37
C GLY A 98 18.17 -10.30 -2.96
N LEU A 99 17.95 -10.45 -4.27
CA LEU A 99 18.42 -11.61 -5.01
C LEU A 99 19.83 -11.32 -5.51
N TYR A 100 20.80 -12.09 -5.04
CA TYR A 100 22.17 -12.01 -5.49
C TYR A 100 22.39 -13.05 -6.59
N MET A 101 22.62 -12.59 -7.82
CA MET A 101 23.06 -13.46 -8.91
C MET A 101 24.54 -13.22 -9.15
N ASN A 102 25.28 -14.32 -9.21
CA ASN A 102 26.70 -14.30 -9.53
C ASN A 102 26.88 -14.86 -10.94
N LEU A 103 27.41 -14.03 -11.85
CA LEU A 103 27.69 -14.37 -13.25
C LEU A 103 29.21 -14.41 -13.50
#